data_AF-A0A3E1KAH3-F1
#
_entry.id   AF-A0A3E1KAH3-F1
#
_cell.length_a   1.000
_cell.length_b   1.000
_cell.length_c   1.000
_cell.angle_alpha   90.00
_cell.angle_beta   90.00
_cell.angle_gamma   90.00
#
_symmetry.space_group_name_H-M   'P 1'
#
loop_
_entity.id
_entity.type
_entity.pdbx_description
1 polymer ?
#
loop_
_entity_poly.entity_id
_entity_poly.type
_entity_poly.pdbx_seq_one_letter_code
_entity_poly.pdbx_strand_id
1 'polypeptide(L)' 'MAANLRETLHTLAEQLPEDASIEDVIERLRFLRAVEEGKRAADRGEFASDEEVRRVFAKYGLEA' A
#
# COMPACT_ATOMS: atom_id res chain seq x y z
N MET A 1 17.26 -3.24 -12.25
CA MET A 1 16.71 -1.92 -12.65
C MET A 1 15.38 -1.75 -11.94
N ALA A 2 15.13 -0.61 -11.29
CA ALA A 2 13.80 -0.35 -10.74
C ALA A 2 12.81 -0.20 -11.91
N ALA A 3 11.70 -0.93 -11.88
CA ALA A 3 10.68 -0.83 -12.91
C ALA A 3 10.19 0.63 -12.99
N ASN A 4 10.17 1.20 -14.20
CA ASN A 4 9.63 2.55 -14.37
C ASN A 4 8.10 2.52 -14.22
N LEU A 5 7.48 3.70 -14.01
CA LEU A 5 6.03 3.79 -13.77
C LEU A 5 5.19 3.07 -14.84
N ARG A 6 5.62 3.10 -16.10
CA ARG A 6 4.93 2.43 -17.21
C ARG A 6 4.97 0.92 -17.08
N GLU A 7 6.12 0.33 -16.78
CA GLU A 7 6.28 -1.11 -16.58
C GLU A 7 5.46 -1.62 -15.39
N THR A 8 5.45 -0.85 -14.30
CA THR A 8 4.63 -1.15 -13.11
C THR A 8 3.14 -1.13 -13.45
N LEU A 9 2.67 -0.13 -14.20
CA LEU A 9 1.27 -0.06 -14.62
C LEU A 9 0.90 -1.20 -15.56
N HIS A 10 1.80 -1.61 -16.46
CA HIS A 10 1.54 -2.72 -17.37
C HIS A 10 1.41 -4.05 -16.60
N THR A 11 2.34 -4.31 -15.68
CA THR A 11 2.29 -5.49 -14.81
C THR A 11 1.01 -5.52 -13.96
N LEU A 12 0.58 -4.36 -13.46
CA LEU A 12 -0.67 -4.28 -12.70
C LEU A 12 -1.88 -4.59 -13.56
N ALA A 13 -1.92 -4.06 -14.78
CA ALA A 13 -3.01 -4.33 -15.72
C ALA A 13 -3.12 -5.82 -16.08
N GLU A 14 -1.98 -6.52 -16.23
CA GLU A 14 -1.96 -7.97 -16.49
C GLU A 14 -2.50 -8.82 -15.32
N GLN A 15 -2.49 -8.28 -14.11
CA GLN A 15 -2.96 -8.97 -12.90
C GLN A 15 -4.41 -8.64 -12.54
N LEU A 16 -5.07 -7.75 -13.29
CA LEU A 16 -6.43 -7.37 -12.99
C LEU A 16 -7.42 -8.50 -13.31
N PRO A 17 -8.37 -8.78 -12.41
CA PRO A 17 -9.56 -9.55 -12.75
C PRO A 17 -10.30 -8.98 -13.96
N GLU A 18 -10.99 -9.84 -14.73
CA GLU A 18 -11.80 -9.40 -15.89
C GLU A 18 -12.93 -8.44 -15.50
N ASP A 19 -13.40 -8.52 -14.25
CA ASP A 19 -14.46 -7.69 -13.67
C ASP A 19 -13.94 -6.50 -12.86
N ALA A 20 -12.63 -6.25 -12.86
CA ALA A 20 -12.03 -5.15 -12.12
C ALA A 20 -12.54 -3.79 -12.60
N SER A 21 -12.95 -2.95 -11.66
CA SER A 21 -13.34 -1.57 -11.92
C SER A 21 -12.12 -0.65 -11.90
N ILE A 22 -12.28 0.56 -12.45
CA ILE A 22 -11.26 1.61 -12.35
C ILE A 22 -10.99 2.02 -10.89
N GLU A 23 -11.97 1.82 -10.00
CA GLU A 23 -11.85 2.12 -8.58
C GLU A 23 -10.93 1.14 -7.87
N ASP A 24 -11.00 -0.15 -8.23
CA ASP A 24 -10.11 -1.19 -7.71
C ASP A 24 -8.65 -0.92 -8.10
N VAL A 25 -8.42 -0.44 -9.33
CA VAL A 25 -7.09 -0.05 -9.81
C VAL A 25 -6.55 1.14 -9.01
N ILE A 26 -7.37 2.17 -8.80
CA ILE A 26 -6.99 3.34 -8.02
C ILE A 26 -6.65 2.96 -6.58
N GLU A 27 -7.46 2.10 -5.95
CA GLU A 27 -7.19 1.59 -4.61
C GLU A 27 -5.87 0.83 -4.57
N ARG A 28 -5.62 -0.07 -5.53
CA ARG A 28 -4.38 -0.82 -5.62
C ARG A 28 -3.15 0.08 -5.74
N LEU A 29 -3.24 1.13 -6.57
CA LEU A 29 -2.15 2.10 -6.72
C LEU A 29 -1.89 2.90 -5.44
N ARG A 30 -2.95 3.31 -4.73
CA ARG A 30 -2.83 3.97 -3.42
C ARG A 30 -2.17 3.05 -2.39
N PHE A 31 -2.55 1.78 -2.35
CA PHE A 31 -1.95 0.79 -1.48
C PHE A 31 -0.45 0.64 -1.74
N LEU A 32 -0.04 0.45 -3.01
CA LEU A 32 1.37 0.29 -3.37
C LEU A 32 2.20 1.52 -2.99
N ARG A 33 1.64 2.71 -3.18
CA ARG A 33 2.28 3.95 -2.75
C ARG A 33 2.48 3.98 -1.24
N ALA A 34 1.46 3.64 -0.45
CA ALA A 34 1.55 3.61 1.01
C ALA A 34 2.60 2.60 1.51
N VAL A 35 2.68 1.42 0.89
CA VAL A 35 3.72 0.42 1.21
C VAL A 35 5.12 0.96 0.95
N GLU A 36 5.33 1.60 -0.19
CA GLU A 36 6.63 2.16 -0.54
C GLU A 36 7.02 3.34 0.36
N GLU A 37 6.07 4.18 0.75
CA GLU A 37 6.27 5.22 1.76
C GLU A 37 6.66 4.61 3.12
N GLY A 38 5.97 3.54 3.55
CA GLY A 38 6.29 2.80 4.77
C GLY A 38 7.68 2.16 4.76
N LYS A 39 8.10 1.56 3.64
CA LYS A 39 9.45 1.01 3.48
C LYS A 39 10.51 2.10 3.66
N ARG A 40 10.33 3.26 3.02
CA ARG A 40 11.26 4.39 3.15
C ARG A 40 11.31 4.96 4.57
N ALA A 41 10.19 4.96 5.29
CA ALA A 41 10.15 5.36 6.70
C ALA A 41 10.95 4.37 7.57
N ALA A 42 10.74 3.06 7.38
CA ALA A 42 11.48 2.01 8.08
C ALA A 42 12.99 2.08 7.82
N ASP A 43 13.41 2.33 6.57
CA ASP A 43 14.82 2.53 6.21
C ASP A 43 15.46 3.72 6.96
N ARG A 44 14.66 4.72 7.37
CA ARG A 44 15.08 5.87 8.18
C ARG A 44 14.92 5.65 9.69
N GLY A 45 14.42 4.49 10.13
CA GLY A 45 14.12 4.21 11.53
C GLY A 45 12.86 4.91 12.05
N GLU A 46 12.00 5.42 11.16
CA GLU A 46 10.74 6.06 11.50
C GLU A 46 9.64 5.00 11.65
N PHE A 47 9.58 4.38 12.84
CA PHE A 47 8.53 3.43 13.20
C PHE A 47 7.41 4.13 13.97
N ALA A 48 6.19 3.63 13.82
CA ALA A 48 5.08 4.00 14.68
C ALA A 48 5.34 3.52 16.11
N SER A 49 4.94 4.32 17.09
CA SER A 49 4.92 3.90 18.49
C SER A 49 3.79 2.90 18.76
N ASP A 50 3.93 2.13 19.85
CA ASP A 50 2.91 1.15 20.26
C ASP A 50 1.51 1.77 20.43
N GLU A 51 1.44 3.03 20.90
CA GLU A 51 0.16 3.75 21.04
C GLU A 51 -0.47 4.05 19.68
N GLU A 52 0.33 4.46 18.71
CA GLU A 52 -0.14 4.73 17.35
C GLU A 52 -0.62 3.45 16.67
N VAL A 53 0.09 2.34 16.87
CA VAL A 53 -0.31 1.01 16.40
C VAL A 53 -1.66 0.62 17.00
N ARG A 54 -1.80 0.66 18.33
CA ARG A 54 -3.07 0.34 19.01
C ARG A 54 -4.23 1.20 18.50
N ARG A 55 -4.02 2.51 18.31
CA ARG A 55 -5.03 3.43 17.80
C ARG A 55 -5.49 3.07 16.38
N VAL A 56 -4.57 2.67 15.51
CA VAL A 56 -4.90 2.27 14.14
C VAL A 56 -5.71 0.97 14.14
N PHE A 57 -5.31 -0.03 14.93
CA PHE A 57 -6.01 -1.32 14.98
C PHE A 57 -7.42 -1.18 15.58
N ALA A 58 -7.58 -0.35 16.60
CA ALA A 58 -8.89 -0.05 17.19
C ALA A 58 -9.89 0.53 16.17
N LYS A 59 -9.43 1.31 15.17
CA LYS A 59 -10.29 1.82 14.08
C LYS A 59 -10.98 0.70 13.30
N TYR A 60 -10.36 -0.48 13.22
CA TYR A 60 -10.88 -1.64 12.52
C TYR A 60 -11.50 -2.69 13.46
N GLY A 61 -11.72 -2.33 14.73
CA GLY A 61 -12.32 -3.24 15.73
C GLY A 61 -11.41 -4.38 16.16
N LEU A 62 -10.10 -4.26 15.96
CA LEU A 62 -9.11 -5.23 16.40
C LEU A 62 -8.51 -4.80 17.74
N GLU A 63 -8.53 -5.69 18.73
CA GLU A 63 -7.72 -5.52 19.94
C GLU A 63 -6.27 -5.89 19.61
N ALA A 64 -5.35 -4.94 19.80
CA ALA A 64 -3.92 -5.04 19.48
C ALA A 64 -3.06 -5.15 20.74
#